data_AF-A0A4U2D3W5-F1
#
_entry.id   AF-A0A4U2D3W5-F1
#
_cell.length_a   1.000
_cell.length_b   1.000
_cell.length_c   1.000
_cell.angle_alpha   90.00
_cell.angle_beta   90.00
_cell.angle_gamma   90.00
#
_symmetry.space_group_name_H-M   'P 1'
#
loop_
_entity.id
_entity.type
_entity.pdbx_description
1 polymer ?
#
loop_
_entity_poly.entity_id
_entity_poly.type
_entity_poly.pdbx_seq_one_letter_code
_entity_poly.pdbx_strand_id
1 'polypeptide(L)'
;MVSNQQAKELTDLVLKSGSKATLLGDKEQLLSLNAGKPFELSISQGRIDTAYMTDIVRQKNEILLGAVHNIVDKQPDSALDKLSQQGPDTLGSTQHIVSTLDENAKDQSKAQLIATEKLPYAVAQDYL
;
A
#
# COMPACT_ATOMS: atom_id res chain seq x y z
N MET A 1 -8.81 -12.49 -3.44
CA MET A 1 -8.04 -12.97 -4.60
C MET A 1 -8.14 -14.49 -4.78
N VAL A 2 -9.35 -15.06 -4.93
CA VAL A 2 -9.59 -16.50 -5.14
C VAL A 2 -10.66 -16.65 -6.22
N SER A 3 -10.50 -17.60 -7.14
CA SER A 3 -11.45 -17.88 -8.23
C SER A 3 -12.58 -18.80 -7.83
N ASN A 4 -13.62 -18.90 -8.66
CA ASN A 4 -14.75 -19.81 -8.43
C ASN A 4 -14.31 -21.27 -8.30
N GLN A 5 -13.36 -21.72 -9.13
CA GLN A 5 -12.87 -23.10 -9.10
C GLN A 5 -12.18 -23.42 -7.77
N GLN A 6 -11.26 -22.56 -7.34
CA GLN A 6 -10.54 -22.72 -6.08
C GLN A 6 -11.48 -22.64 -4.86
N ALA A 7 -12.46 -21.74 -4.89
CA ALA A 7 -13.46 -21.65 -3.83
C ALA A 7 -14.35 -22.90 -3.76
N LYS A 8 -14.72 -23.48 -4.91
CA LYS A 8 -15.45 -24.75 -4.97
C LYS A 8 -14.62 -25.88 -4.35
N GLU A 9 -13.37 -26.03 -4.78
CA GLU A 9 -12.46 -27.07 -4.28
C GLU A 9 -12.28 -26.99 -2.76
N LEU A 10 -12.05 -25.78 -2.23
CA LEU A 10 -11.96 -25.55 -0.79
C LEU A 10 -13.26 -25.95 -0.08
N THR A 11 -14.41 -25.51 -0.60
CA THR A 11 -15.72 -25.80 0.00
C THR A 11 -16.00 -27.30 0.01
N ASP A 12 -15.68 -28.02 -1.08
CA ASP A 12 -15.84 -29.47 -1.15
C ASP A 12 -15.00 -30.19 -0.09
N LEU A 13 -13.77 -29.74 0.16
CA LEU A 13 -12.89 -30.31 1.21
C LEU A 13 -13.42 -30.05 2.61
N VAL A 14 -13.92 -28.83 2.87
CA VAL A 14 -14.52 -28.47 4.16
C VAL A 14 -15.77 -29.33 4.42
N LEU A 15 -16.63 -29.50 3.42
CA LEU A 15 -17.83 -30.34 3.52
C LEU A 15 -17.50 -31.82 3.74
N LYS A 16 -16.55 -32.38 2.97
CA LYS A 16 -16.12 -33.78 3.11
C LYS A 16 -15.51 -34.09 4.48
N SER A 17 -14.82 -33.13 5.07
CA SER A 17 -14.20 -33.29 6.40
C SER A 17 -15.16 -33.00 7.56
N GLY A 18 -16.35 -32.42 7.31
CA GLY A 18 -17.25 -31.93 8.35
C GLY A 18 -16.67 -30.75 9.15
N SER A 19 -15.64 -30.09 8.62
CA SER A 19 -14.97 -28.97 9.29
C SER A 19 -15.76 -27.67 9.18
N LYS A 20 -15.35 -26.65 9.93
CA LYS A 20 -15.82 -25.27 9.78
C LYS A 20 -14.72 -24.43 9.15
N ALA A 21 -15.11 -23.49 8.28
CA ALA A 21 -14.20 -22.54 7.67
C ALA A 21 -14.73 -21.12 7.84
N THR A 22 -13.83 -20.18 8.11
CA THR A 22 -14.09 -18.74 8.14
C THR A 22 -13.31 -18.08 7.01
N LEU A 23 -13.99 -17.27 6.21
CA LEU A 23 -13.38 -16.55 5.10
C LEU A 23 -13.05 -15.12 5.55
N LEU A 24 -11.80 -14.70 5.36
CA LEU A 24 -11.34 -13.35 5.65
C LEU A 24 -10.84 -12.70 4.36
N GLY A 25 -11.30 -11.48 4.08
CA GLY A 25 -10.87 -10.74 2.91
C GLY A 25 -11.56 -9.39 2.80
N ASP A 26 -11.12 -8.60 1.82
CA ASP A 26 -11.68 -7.31 1.47
C ASP A 26 -12.29 -7.41 0.05
N LYS A 27 -13.57 -7.02 -0.08
CA LYS A 27 -14.32 -7.09 -1.34
C LYS A 27 -13.96 -5.98 -2.31
N GLU A 28 -13.40 -4.87 -1.81
CA GLU A 28 -12.99 -3.72 -2.62
C GLU A 28 -11.55 -3.84 -3.13
N GLN A 29 -10.82 -4.88 -2.73
CA GLN A 29 -9.48 -5.19 -3.25
C GLN A 29 -9.51 -5.76 -4.68
N LEU A 30 -8.32 -5.83 -5.27
CA LEU A 30 -8.12 -6.39 -6.60
C LEU A 30 -8.69 -7.82 -6.72
N LEU A 31 -9.26 -8.08 -7.90
CA LEU A 31 -9.85 -9.37 -8.23
C LEU A 31 -8.78 -10.44 -8.42
N SER A 32 -9.22 -11.69 -8.35
CA SER A 32 -8.41 -12.83 -8.79
C SER A 32 -8.08 -12.67 -10.29
N LEU A 33 -6.88 -13.10 -10.69
CA LEU A 33 -6.51 -13.24 -12.11
C LEU A 33 -7.43 -14.23 -12.82
N ASN A 34 -7.76 -15.32 -12.12
CA ASN A 34 -8.68 -16.35 -12.60
C ASN A 34 -10.14 -15.92 -12.37
N ALA A 35 -11.04 -16.38 -13.23
CA ALA A 35 -12.43 -15.92 -13.30
C ALA A 35 -13.25 -16.12 -12.00
N GLY A 36 -14.09 -15.12 -11.72
CA GLY A 36 -15.11 -15.16 -10.67
C GLY A 36 -14.79 -14.34 -9.43
N LYS A 37 -15.83 -14.09 -8.63
CA LYS A 37 -15.78 -13.35 -7.36
C LYS A 37 -16.56 -14.09 -6.26
N PRO A 38 -16.16 -15.32 -5.91
CA PRO A 38 -16.97 -16.18 -5.04
C PRO A 38 -17.19 -15.59 -3.64
N PHE A 39 -16.20 -14.85 -3.11
CA PHE A 39 -16.30 -14.18 -1.81
C PHE A 39 -17.38 -13.07 -1.82
N GLU A 40 -17.29 -12.13 -2.75
CA GLU A 40 -18.27 -11.04 -2.91
C GLU A 40 -19.67 -11.58 -3.22
N LEU A 41 -19.77 -12.62 -4.05
CA LEU A 41 -21.04 -13.25 -4.40
C LEU A 41 -21.70 -13.90 -3.18
N SER A 42 -20.93 -14.60 -2.33
CA SER A 42 -21.44 -15.27 -1.14
C SER A 42 -22.01 -14.27 -0.12
N ILE A 43 -21.34 -13.11 0.04
CA ILE A 43 -21.79 -12.02 0.90
C ILE A 43 -23.04 -11.36 0.32
N SER A 44 -23.02 -10.96 -0.96
CA SER A 44 -24.13 -10.23 -1.60
C SER A 44 -25.42 -11.04 -1.72
N GLN A 45 -25.31 -12.37 -1.81
CA GLN A 45 -26.45 -13.29 -1.82
C GLN A 45 -26.89 -13.74 -0.41
N GLY A 46 -26.26 -13.26 0.66
CA GLY A 46 -26.58 -13.67 2.02
C GLY A 46 -26.38 -15.16 2.29
N ARG A 47 -25.41 -15.78 1.61
CA ARG A 47 -25.11 -17.23 1.77
C ARG A 47 -24.23 -17.53 2.97
N ILE A 48 -23.57 -16.52 3.51
CA ILE A 48 -22.69 -16.62 4.68
C ILE A 48 -23.00 -15.50 5.67
N ASP A 49 -22.97 -15.81 6.95
CA ASP A 49 -22.98 -14.81 8.00
C ASP A 49 -21.70 -13.97 7.92
N THR A 50 -21.84 -12.65 7.90
CA THR A 50 -20.73 -11.73 7.60
C THR A 50 -20.66 -10.63 8.67
N ALA A 51 -19.45 -10.34 9.13
CA ALA A 51 -19.14 -9.18 9.96
C ALA A 51 -18.22 -8.22 9.20
N TYR A 52 -18.42 -6.92 9.37
CA TYR A 52 -17.62 -5.88 8.72
C TYR A 52 -16.70 -5.22 9.73
N MET A 53 -15.41 -5.11 9.39
CA MET A 53 -14.42 -4.34 10.15
C MET A 53 -14.33 -2.94 9.54
N THR A 54 -14.68 -1.92 10.32
CA THR A 54 -14.75 -0.52 9.85
C THR A 54 -13.56 0.33 10.28
N ASP A 55 -12.80 -0.13 11.28
CA ASP A 55 -11.74 0.66 11.89
C ASP A 55 -10.44 0.54 11.09
N ILE A 56 -9.90 1.68 10.64
CA ILE A 56 -8.62 1.76 9.95
C ILE A 56 -7.50 1.95 10.98
N VAL A 57 -6.66 0.92 11.12
CA VAL A 57 -5.58 0.94 12.13
C VAL A 57 -4.18 1.11 11.55
N ARG A 58 -4.00 0.97 10.22
CA ARG A 58 -2.68 1.00 9.58
C ARG A 58 -2.14 2.43 9.45
N GLN A 59 -2.93 3.32 8.86
CA GLN A 59 -2.57 4.74 8.74
C GLN A 59 -2.75 5.41 10.11
N LYS A 60 -1.63 5.83 10.71
CA LYS A 60 -1.62 6.49 12.02
C LYS A 60 -1.66 8.01 11.94
N ASN A 61 -1.11 8.58 10.86
CA ASN A 61 -1.14 10.01 10.61
C ASN A 61 -2.54 10.44 10.15
N GLU A 62 -3.06 11.55 10.69
CA GLU A 62 -4.40 12.07 10.40
C GLU A 62 -4.65 12.36 8.91
N ILE A 63 -3.61 12.82 8.19
CA ILE A 63 -3.66 13.10 6.75
C ILE A 63 -3.92 11.81 5.98
N LEU A 64 -3.09 10.79 6.22
CA LEU A 64 -3.20 9.49 5.56
C LEU A 64 -4.49 8.76 5.96
N LEU A 65 -4.87 8.84 7.24
CA LEU A 65 -6.10 8.24 7.74
C LEU A 65 -7.32 8.86 7.05
N GLY A 66 -7.39 10.20 7.01
CA GLY A 66 -8.45 10.91 6.32
C GLY A 66 -8.47 10.64 4.81
N ALA A 67 -7.30 10.50 4.18
CA ALA A 67 -7.23 10.13 2.76
C ALA A 67 -7.80 8.74 2.49
N VAL A 68 -7.52 7.75 3.35
CA VAL A 68 -8.09 6.40 3.20
C VAL A 68 -9.60 6.41 3.38
N HIS A 69 -10.14 7.17 4.35
CA HIS A 69 -11.60 7.33 4.48
C HIS A 69 -12.22 7.90 3.20
N ASN A 70 -11.65 8.97 2.64
CA ASN A 70 -12.13 9.55 1.39
C ASN A 70 -12.06 8.56 0.21
N ILE A 71 -11.04 7.69 0.15
CA ILE A 71 -10.94 6.64 -0.88
C ILE A 71 -12.06 5.59 -0.71
N VAL A 72 -12.30 5.13 0.52
CA VAL A 72 -13.37 4.17 0.82
C VAL A 72 -14.74 4.75 0.44
N ASP A 73 -14.96 6.04 0.75
CA ASP A 73 -16.19 6.78 0.47
C ASP A 73 -16.31 7.27 -0.99
N LYS A 74 -15.38 6.87 -1.86
CA LYS A 74 -15.36 7.20 -3.29
C LYS A 74 -15.32 8.72 -3.57
N GLN A 75 -14.54 9.45 -2.77
CA GLN A 75 -14.27 10.89 -2.90
C GLN A 75 -12.82 11.13 -3.38
N PRO A 76 -12.51 10.92 -4.68
CA PRO A 76 -11.14 10.94 -5.17
C PRO A 76 -10.47 12.31 -5.04
N ASP A 77 -11.17 13.40 -5.35
CA ASP A 77 -10.60 14.75 -5.28
C ASP A 77 -10.23 15.12 -3.84
N SER A 78 -11.12 14.86 -2.88
CA SER A 78 -10.85 15.09 -1.47
C SER A 78 -9.75 14.17 -0.92
N ALA A 79 -9.59 12.97 -1.46
CA ALA A 79 -8.48 12.09 -1.10
C ALA A 79 -7.15 12.67 -1.62
N LEU A 80 -7.10 13.13 -2.88
CA LEU A 80 -5.93 13.75 -3.47
C LEU A 80 -5.54 15.04 -2.76
N ASP A 81 -6.52 15.89 -2.40
CA ASP A 81 -6.29 17.12 -1.64
C ASP A 81 -5.63 16.83 -0.29
N LYS A 82 -6.08 15.80 0.43
CA LYS A 82 -5.41 15.38 1.67
C LYS A 82 -4.02 14.85 1.40
N LEU A 83 -3.85 13.96 0.42
CA LEU A 83 -2.54 13.39 0.09
C LEU A 83 -1.51 14.47 -0.33
N SER A 84 -1.96 15.57 -0.95
CA SER A 84 -1.07 16.69 -1.29
C SER A 84 -0.47 17.40 -0.07
N GLN A 85 -1.09 17.27 1.11
CA GLN A 85 -0.63 17.85 2.37
C GLN A 85 0.34 16.92 3.11
N GLN A 86 0.52 15.69 2.63
CA GLN A 86 1.44 14.73 3.22
C GLN A 86 2.87 15.27 3.13
N GLY A 87 3.51 15.46 4.27
CA GLY A 87 4.92 15.84 4.34
C GLY A 87 5.83 14.77 3.71
N PRO A 88 7.09 15.12 3.39
CA PRO A 88 8.05 14.17 2.84
C PRO A 88 8.19 12.94 3.74
N ASP A 89 8.43 11.78 3.12
CA ASP A 89 8.66 10.54 3.87
C ASP A 89 9.92 10.68 4.73
N THR A 90 9.74 10.56 6.04
CA THR A 90 10.81 10.65 7.03
C THR A 90 11.50 9.30 7.24
N LEU A 91 10.88 8.21 6.83
CA LEU A 91 11.45 6.85 6.91
C LEU A 91 12.24 6.48 5.64
N GLY A 92 12.10 7.28 4.58
CA GLY A 92 12.73 7.11 3.28
C GLY A 92 13.89 8.07 2.99
N SER A 93 14.47 8.71 4.01
CA SER A 93 15.62 9.61 3.84
C SER A 93 16.79 9.26 4.77
N THR A 94 17.45 8.13 4.50
CA THR A 94 18.90 8.00 4.73
C THR A 94 19.64 7.94 3.40
N GLN A 95 19.08 8.52 2.33
CA GLN A 95 19.83 8.76 1.10
C GLN A 95 20.35 10.18 1.13
N HIS A 96 21.63 10.33 1.44
CA HIS A 96 22.33 11.59 1.25
C HIS A 96 22.52 11.80 -0.24
N ILE A 97 21.66 12.62 -0.85
CA ILE A 97 21.83 13.04 -2.24
C ILE A 97 22.70 14.29 -2.23
N VAL A 98 23.98 14.17 -2.60
CA VAL A 98 24.83 15.32 -2.87
C VAL A 98 24.67 15.70 -4.34
N SER A 99 23.84 16.70 -4.62
CA SER A 99 23.76 17.28 -5.96
C SER A 99 25.01 18.11 -6.25
N THR A 100 25.73 17.78 -7.31
CA THR A 100 26.86 18.56 -7.87
C THR A 100 26.52 19.17 -9.22
N LEU A 101 25.23 19.30 -9.51
CA LEU A 101 24.74 19.78 -10.80
C LEU A 101 25.04 21.28 -10.93
N ASP A 102 25.94 21.63 -11.84
CA ASP A 102 26.26 22.98 -12.27
C ASP A 102 25.95 23.08 -13.77
N GLU A 103 25.00 23.94 -14.13
CA GLU A 103 24.52 24.11 -15.50
C GLU A 103 25.63 24.53 -16.47
N ASN A 104 26.73 25.09 -15.95
CA ASN A 104 27.86 25.59 -16.72
C ASN A 104 29.07 24.63 -16.73
N ALA A 105 29.14 23.68 -15.79
CA ALA A 105 30.24 22.72 -15.68
C ALA A 105 29.80 21.31 -16.12
N LYS A 106 30.08 20.98 -17.39
CA LYS A 106 29.69 19.70 -18.01
C LYS A 106 30.63 18.52 -17.71
N ASP A 107 31.62 18.70 -16.84
CA ASP A 107 32.58 17.65 -16.51
C ASP A 107 32.04 16.70 -15.43
N GLN A 108 31.50 15.58 -15.89
CA GLN A 108 30.89 14.55 -15.04
C GLN A 108 31.89 13.91 -14.07
N SER A 109 33.17 13.77 -14.47
CA SER A 109 34.20 13.14 -13.64
C SER A 109 34.53 14.01 -12.43
N LYS A 110 34.69 15.31 -12.67
CA LYS A 110 34.93 16.30 -11.61
C LYS A 110 33.73 16.42 -10.67
N ALA A 111 32.51 16.41 -11.21
CA ALA A 111 31.28 16.41 -10.43
C ALA A 111 31.17 15.17 -9.51
N GLN A 112 31.49 13.99 -10.05
CA GLN A 112 31.48 12.74 -9.27
C GLN A 112 32.52 12.75 -8.14
N LEU A 113 33.72 13.27 -8.37
CA LEU A 113 34.75 13.41 -7.34
C LEU A 113 34.28 14.31 -6.18
N ILE A 114 33.70 15.46 -6.51
CA ILE A 114 33.17 16.40 -5.50
C ILE A 114 32.01 15.78 -4.71
N ALA A 115 31.13 15.04 -5.38
CA ALA A 115 30.04 14.34 -4.71
C ALA A 115 30.57 13.29 -3.72
N THR A 116 31.56 12.52 -4.17
CA THR A 116 32.21 11.46 -3.38
C THR A 116 32.90 12.02 -2.13
N GLU A 117 33.53 13.19 -2.24
CA GLU A 117 34.19 13.85 -1.10
C GLU A 117 33.18 14.37 -0.06
N LYS A 118 32.04 14.90 -0.51
CA LYS A 118 31.03 15.51 0.37
C LYS A 118 30.08 14.51 1.02
N LEU A 119 29.87 13.35 0.40
CA LEU A 119 28.93 12.32 0.85
C LEU A 119 29.16 11.87 2.31
N PRO A 120 30.39 11.59 2.77
CA PRO A 120 30.63 11.14 4.14
C PRO A 120 30.28 12.17 5.20
N TYR A 121 30.43 13.47 4.90
CA TYR A 121 30.08 14.55 5.83
C TYR A 121 28.57 14.72 5.96
N ALA A 122 27.84 14.58 4.85
CA ALA A 122 26.38 14.58 4.88
C ALA A 122 25.85 13.41 5.72
N VAL A 123 26.49 12.24 5.62
CA VAL A 123 26.17 11.06 6.45
C VAL A 123 26.47 11.31 7.92
N ALA A 124 27.60 11.95 8.23
CA ALA A 124 28.03 12.17 9.61
C ALA A 124 27.12 13.14 10.38
N GLN A 125 26.42 14.06 9.70
CA GLN A 125 25.47 14.98 10.34
C GLN A 125 24.28 14.28 11.00
N ASP A 126 23.92 13.08 10.53
CA ASP A 126 22.82 12.31 11.10
C ASP A 126 23.17 11.66 12.46
N TYR A 127 24.45 11.68 12.85
CA TYR A 127 24.98 11.05 14.07
C TYR A 127 25.52 12.06 15.10
N LEU A 128 25.33 13.37 14.87
CA LEU A 128 25.72 14.47 15.77
C LEU A 128 24.48 15.15 16.36
#